data_AF-A7B6Z5-F1
#
_entry.id   AF-A7B6Z5-F1
#
_cell.length_a   1.000
_cell.length_b   1.000
_cell.length_c   1.000
_cell.angle_alpha   90.00
_cell.angle_beta   90.00
_cell.angle_gamma   90.00
#
_symmetry.space_group_name_H-M   'P 1'
#
loop_
_entity.id
_entity.type
_entity.pdbx_description
1 polymer ?
#
loop_
_entity_poly.entity_id
_entity_poly.type
_entity_poly.pdbx_seq_one_letter_code
_entity_poly.pdbx_strand_id
1 'polypeptide(L)'
;MSADSMNSVFGFIGILAVGCGIYCLYAYFNMKKDGHINETILLGKSYSEKMCKDKEAYLKKALPAVLGFGIVSILYGIVDCIHWYVNPMEMVDTVGGILFMAALVVFAVYTMQLKKKYF
;
A
#
# COMPACT_ATOMS: atom_id res chain seq x y z
N MET A 1 18.90 18.87 -12.07
CA MET A 1 18.89 17.42 -11.76
C MET A 1 19.12 16.69 -13.06
N SER A 2 20.20 15.91 -13.17
CA SER A 2 20.56 15.19 -14.41
C SER A 2 19.57 14.06 -14.69
N ALA A 3 19.31 13.73 -15.95
CA ALA A 3 18.39 12.67 -16.36
C ALA A 3 18.67 11.34 -15.64
N ASP A 4 19.95 11.03 -15.39
CA ASP A 4 20.40 9.83 -14.66
C ASP A 4 19.87 9.76 -13.23
N SER A 5 19.71 10.90 -12.56
CA SER A 5 19.17 10.98 -11.20
C SER A 5 17.65 10.79 -11.15
N MET A 6 16.91 11.28 -12.16
CA MET A 6 15.46 11.05 -12.25
C MET A 6 15.15 9.59 -12.55
N ASN A 7 15.87 9.03 -13.50
CA ASN A 7 15.88 7.63 -13.88
C ASN A 7 16.10 6.68 -12.68
N SER A 8 17.09 6.99 -11.86
CA SER A 8 17.37 6.24 -10.62
C SER A 8 16.24 6.33 -9.58
N VAL A 9 15.58 7.49 -9.49
CA VAL A 9 14.46 7.72 -8.56
C VAL A 9 13.22 6.95 -9.00
N PHE A 10 12.92 6.90 -10.31
CA PHE A 10 11.78 6.15 -10.83
C PHE A 10 11.95 4.65 -10.61
N GLY A 11 13.10 4.05 -10.96
CA GLY A 11 13.36 2.63 -10.66
C GLY A 11 13.31 2.29 -9.15
N PHE A 12 13.64 3.25 -8.28
CA PHE A 12 13.53 3.10 -6.82
C PHE A 12 12.07 3.09 -6.34
N ILE A 13 11.18 3.85 -6.99
CA ILE A 13 9.75 3.89 -6.65
C ILE A 13 9.10 2.53 -6.87
N GLY A 14 9.41 1.83 -7.97
CA GLY A 14 8.91 0.48 -8.22
C GLY A 14 9.31 -0.53 -7.15
N ILE A 15 10.58 -0.52 -6.75
CA ILE A 15 11.09 -1.38 -5.66
C ILE A 15 10.38 -1.05 -4.34
N LEU A 16 10.19 0.23 -4.04
CA LEU A 16 9.44 0.66 -2.86
C LEU A 16 7.97 0.22 -2.92
N ALA A 17 7.33 0.31 -4.08
CA ALA A 17 5.94 -0.11 -4.27
C ALA A 17 5.78 -1.62 -4.08
N VAL A 18 6.71 -2.43 -4.59
CA VAL A 18 6.75 -3.88 -4.33
C VAL A 18 6.94 -4.14 -2.83
N GLY A 19 7.92 -3.49 -2.20
CA GLY A 19 8.18 -3.64 -0.77
C GLY A 19 6.97 -3.26 0.10
N CYS A 20 6.31 -2.16 -0.23
CA CYS A 20 5.08 -1.71 0.42
C CYS A 20 3.96 -2.74 0.28
N GLY A 21 3.73 -3.25 -0.93
CA GLY A 21 2.67 -4.21 -1.18
C GLY A 21 2.90 -5.57 -0.51
N ILE A 22 4.14 -6.05 -0.48
CA ILE A 22 4.52 -7.26 0.28
C ILE A 22 4.25 -7.05 1.76
N TYR A 23 4.60 -5.88 2.30
CA TYR A 23 4.36 -5.58 3.70
C TYR A 23 2.86 -5.45 4.03
N CYS A 24 2.05 -4.89 3.12
CA CYS A 24 0.58 -4.91 3.23
C CYS A 24 0.02 -6.33 3.25
N LEU A 25 0.51 -7.24 2.39
CA LEU A 25 0.13 -8.65 2.42
C LEU A 25 0.52 -9.32 3.73
N TYR A 26 1.75 -9.09 4.21
CA TYR A 26 2.21 -9.60 5.50
C TYR A 26 1.30 -9.11 6.64
N ALA A 27 0.99 -7.81 6.68
CA ALA A 27 0.09 -7.23 7.66
C ALA A 27 -1.32 -7.84 7.56
N TYR A 28 -1.84 -8.10 6.37
CA TYR A 28 -3.10 -8.80 6.17
C TYR A 28 -3.09 -10.19 6.80
N PHE A 29 -2.07 -11.00 6.53
CA PHE A 29 -1.97 -12.34 7.12
C PHE A 29 -1.84 -12.30 8.64
N ASN A 30 -1.07 -11.35 9.17
CA ASN A 30 -0.89 -11.19 10.62
C ASN A 30 -2.20 -10.76 11.30
N MET A 31 -2.88 -9.75 10.75
CA MET A 31 -4.20 -9.30 11.22
C MET A 31 -5.27 -10.38 11.11
N LYS A 32 -5.21 -11.24 10.09
CA LYS A 32 -6.17 -12.34 9.91
C LYS A 32 -5.94 -13.50 10.88
N LYS A 33 -4.68 -13.80 11.22
CA LYS A 33 -4.31 -14.93 12.10
C LYS A 33 -4.37 -14.55 13.58
N ASP A 34 -3.73 -13.45 13.95
CA ASP A 34 -3.61 -13.04 15.35
C ASP A 34 -4.72 -12.08 15.78
N GLY A 35 -5.47 -11.52 14.83
CA GLY A 35 -6.41 -10.45 15.08
C GLY A 35 -5.73 -9.13 15.48
N HIS A 36 -4.43 -9.07 15.72
CA HIS A 36 -3.75 -7.84 16.12
C HIS A 36 -3.66 -6.82 14.98
N ILE A 37 -4.02 -5.57 15.26
CA ILE A 37 -3.95 -4.49 14.27
C ILE A 37 -2.48 -4.05 14.18
N ASN A 38 -1.91 -4.00 12.98
CA ASN A 38 -0.55 -3.48 12.80
C ASN A 38 -0.53 -1.97 13.05
N GLU A 39 -0.24 -1.57 14.29
CA GLU A 39 -0.27 -0.18 14.76
C GLU A 39 0.67 0.72 13.95
N THR A 40 1.84 0.20 13.56
CA THR A 40 2.87 0.97 12.84
C THR A 40 2.41 1.44 11.47
N ILE A 41 1.68 0.61 10.72
CA ILE A 41 1.23 0.93 9.35
C ILE A 41 -0.14 1.61 9.36
N LEU A 42 -1.09 1.04 10.10
CA LEU A 42 -2.51 1.38 9.94
C LEU A 42 -2.96 2.50 10.86
N LEU A 43 -2.29 2.67 12.00
CA LEU A 43 -2.72 3.57 13.06
C LEU A 43 -1.71 4.72 13.26
N GLY A 44 -0.43 4.45 13.02
CA GLY A 44 0.69 5.35 13.32
C GLY A 44 0.94 5.46 14.83
N LYS A 45 2.06 6.09 15.22
CA LYS A 45 2.48 6.22 16.62
C LYS A 45 1.46 6.86 17.58
N SER A 46 0.40 7.48 17.06
CA SER A 46 -0.60 8.19 17.86
C SER A 46 -1.79 7.32 18.29
N TYR A 47 -1.96 6.12 17.75
CA TYR A 47 -3.13 5.27 17.97
C TYR A 47 -2.68 3.85 18.33
N SER A 48 -3.15 3.33 19.46
CA SER A 48 -2.96 1.93 19.85
C SER A 48 -4.23 1.14 19.63
N GLU A 49 -4.11 -0.15 19.29
CA GLU A 49 -5.18 -1.14 19.17
C GLU A 49 -6.17 -1.09 20.35
N LYS A 50 -5.69 -0.77 21.56
CA LYS A 50 -6.51 -0.65 22.78
C LYS A 50 -7.52 0.50 22.74
N MET A 51 -7.31 1.49 21.88
CA MET A 51 -8.20 2.62 21.66
C MET A 51 -9.32 2.29 20.66
N CYS A 52 -9.28 1.10 20.05
CA CYS A 52 -10.30 0.65 19.10
C CYS A 52 -11.59 0.29 19.84
N LYS A 53 -12.68 1.00 19.51
CA LYS A 53 -14.03 0.77 20.06
C LYS A 53 -14.60 -0.58 19.61
N ASP A 54 -14.31 -0.99 18.37
CA ASP A 54 -14.76 -2.26 17.80
C ASP A 54 -13.71 -2.79 16.82
N LYS A 55 -12.81 -3.60 17.39
CA LYS A 55 -11.66 -4.19 16.71
C LYS A 55 -12.09 -5.17 15.60
N GLU A 56 -13.11 -5.98 15.85
CA GLU A 56 -13.54 -7.02 14.92
C GLU A 56 -14.18 -6.40 13.67
N ALA A 57 -15.04 -5.40 13.85
CA ALA A 57 -15.65 -4.67 12.73
C ALA A 57 -14.62 -3.83 11.96
N TYR A 58 -13.62 -3.26 12.64
CA TYR A 58 -12.50 -2.57 11.99
C TYR A 58 -11.72 -3.54 11.09
N LEU A 59 -11.29 -4.68 11.62
CA LEU A 59 -10.53 -5.69 10.87
C LEU A 59 -11.32 -6.23 9.69
N LYS A 60 -12.60 -6.57 9.86
CA LYS A 60 -13.47 -7.07 8.78
C LYS A 60 -13.54 -6.11 7.59
N LYS A 61 -13.41 -4.80 7.82
CA LYS A 61 -13.44 -3.76 6.79
C LYS A 61 -12.06 -3.35 6.29
N ALA A 62 -11.05 -3.33 7.15
CA ALA A 62 -9.69 -2.94 6.81
C ALA A 62 -8.96 -4.06 6.05
N LEU A 63 -9.13 -5.32 6.44
CA LEU A 63 -8.50 -6.49 5.81
C LEU A 63 -8.67 -6.54 4.28
N PRO A 64 -9.89 -6.48 3.72
CA PRO A 64 -10.05 -6.52 2.26
C PRO A 64 -9.43 -5.31 1.55
N ALA A 65 -9.44 -4.14 2.17
CA ALA A 65 -8.81 -2.94 1.62
C ALA A 65 -7.27 -3.06 1.59
N VAL A 66 -6.66 -3.56 2.68
CA VAL A 66 -5.21 -3.79 2.78
C VAL A 66 -4.76 -4.86 1.80
N LEU A 67 -5.53 -5.95 1.66
CA LEU A 67 -5.25 -7.01 0.68
C LEU A 67 -5.32 -6.47 -0.75
N GLY A 68 -6.41 -5.77 -1.08
CA GLY A 68 -6.61 -5.20 -2.41
C GLY A 68 -5.48 -4.22 -2.79
N PHE A 69 -5.15 -3.29 -1.89
CA PHE A 69 -4.06 -2.36 -2.11
C PHE A 69 -2.70 -3.07 -2.21
N GLY A 70 -2.42 -4.05 -1.36
CA GLY A 70 -1.16 -4.80 -1.38
C GLY A 70 -0.92 -5.51 -2.72
N ILE A 71 -1.97 -6.14 -3.27
CA ILE A 71 -1.90 -6.81 -4.58
C ILE A 71 -1.65 -5.78 -5.70
N VAL A 72 -2.41 -4.68 -5.73
CA VAL A 72 -2.24 -3.62 -6.73
C VAL A 72 -0.84 -3.01 -6.68
N SER A 73 -0.32 -2.78 -5.47
CA SER A 73 1.02 -2.22 -5.26
C SER A 73 2.13 -3.13 -5.76
N ILE A 74 2.02 -4.45 -5.54
CA ILE A 74 2.99 -5.42 -6.07
C ILE A 74 2.93 -5.48 -7.59
N LEU A 75 1.72 -5.58 -8.17
CA LEU A 75 1.55 -5.67 -9.62
C LEU A 75 2.12 -4.44 -10.31
N TYR A 76 1.81 -3.24 -9.81
CA TYR A 76 2.37 -2.00 -10.35
C TYR A 76 3.89 -1.94 -10.18
N GLY A 77 4.40 -2.23 -8.98
CA GLY A 77 5.84 -2.19 -8.74
C GLY A 77 6.64 -3.18 -9.61
N ILE A 78 6.06 -4.35 -9.96
CA ILE A 78 6.67 -5.28 -10.93
C ILE A 78 6.66 -4.67 -12.34
N VAL A 79 5.56 -4.06 -12.77
CA VAL A 79 5.46 -3.40 -14.09
C VAL A 79 6.49 -2.27 -14.21
N ASP A 80 6.62 -1.43 -13.18
CA ASP A 80 7.61 -0.35 -13.12
C ASP A 80 9.04 -0.90 -13.13
N CYS A 81 9.31 -1.98 -12.39
CA CYS A 81 10.60 -2.68 -12.47
C CYS A 81 10.89 -3.20 -13.89
N ILE A 82 9.91 -3.80 -14.58
CA ILE A 82 10.11 -4.30 -15.96
C ILE A 82 10.36 -3.14 -16.93
N HIS A 83 9.61 -2.05 -16.79
CA HIS A 83 9.81 -0.82 -17.56
C HIS A 83 11.25 -0.32 -17.43
N TRP A 84 11.77 -0.30 -16.20
CA TRP A 84 13.09 0.23 -15.89
C TRP A 84 14.26 -0.70 -16.24
N TYR A 85 14.13 -2.00 -15.98
CA TYR A 85 15.24 -2.96 -16.07
C TYR A 85 15.26 -3.81 -17.35
N VAL A 86 14.13 -3.94 -18.05
CA VAL A 86 14.01 -4.87 -19.19
C VAL A 86 13.73 -4.12 -20.49
N ASN A 87 12.62 -3.38 -20.54
CA ASN A 87 12.22 -2.65 -21.74
C ASN A 87 11.33 -1.46 -21.39
N PRO A 88 11.65 -0.24 -21.87
CA PRO A 88 10.85 0.95 -21.59
C PRO A 88 9.48 0.84 -22.27
N MET A 89 8.43 0.70 -21.46
CA MET A 89 7.02 0.71 -21.84
C MET A 89 6.31 1.94 -21.26
N GLU A 90 6.56 3.12 -21.82
CA GLU A 90 6.13 4.41 -21.23
C GLU A 90 4.61 4.51 -21.04
N MET A 91 3.81 4.06 -22.00
CA MET A 91 2.34 4.11 -21.87
C MET A 91 1.81 3.20 -20.75
N VAL A 92 2.37 1.99 -20.62
CA VAL A 92 1.91 1.01 -19.63
C VAL A 92 2.29 1.48 -18.22
N ASP A 93 3.50 1.98 -18.06
CA ASP A 93 3.97 2.52 -16.77
C ASP A 93 3.18 3.77 -16.36
N THR A 94 2.99 4.73 -17.28
CA THR A 94 2.23 5.96 -16.98
C THR A 94 0.79 5.66 -16.55
N VAL A 95 0.09 4.79 -17.29
CA VAL A 95 -1.28 4.38 -16.94
C VAL A 95 -1.29 3.59 -15.62
N GLY A 96 -0.33 2.69 -15.43
CA GLY A 96 -0.14 1.93 -14.20
C GLY A 96 0.07 2.83 -12.99
N GLY A 97 0.92 3.86 -13.11
CA GLY A 97 1.23 4.82 -12.06
C GLY A 97 0.03 5.67 -11.67
N ILE A 98 -0.77 6.11 -12.63
CA ILE A 98 -2.03 6.83 -12.37
C ILE A 98 -3.02 5.93 -11.61
N LEU A 99 -3.17 4.68 -12.03
CA LEU A 99 -4.06 3.71 -11.36
C LEU A 99 -3.57 3.40 -9.94
N PHE A 100 -2.27 3.22 -9.76
CA PHE A 100 -1.65 2.99 -8.46
C PHE A 100 -1.86 4.18 -7.52
N MET A 101 -1.64 5.41 -8.00
CA MET A 101 -1.86 6.63 -7.24
C MET A 101 -3.33 6.77 -6.81
N ALA A 102 -4.28 6.49 -7.72
CA ALA A 102 -5.69 6.50 -7.40
C ALA A 102 -6.04 5.45 -6.32
N ALA A 103 -5.51 4.23 -6.44
CA ALA A 103 -5.69 3.17 -5.45
C ALA A 103 -5.11 3.55 -4.08
N LEU A 104 -3.94 4.21 -4.05
CA LEU A 104 -3.29 4.71 -2.83
C LEU A 104 -4.15 5.76 -2.14
N VAL A 105 -4.68 6.74 -2.89
CA VAL A 105 -5.57 7.77 -2.33
C VAL A 105 -6.84 7.16 -1.78
N VAL A 106 -7.48 6.24 -2.52
CA VAL A 106 -8.69 5.53 -2.06
C VAL A 106 -8.39 4.75 -0.77
N PHE A 107 -7.28 4.01 -0.73
CA PHE A 107 -6.86 3.26 0.45
C PHE A 107 -6.60 4.17 1.65
N ALA A 108 -5.90 5.29 1.45
CA ALA A 108 -5.60 6.27 2.49
C ALA A 108 -6.87 6.92 3.05
N VAL A 109 -7.79 7.36 2.18
CA VAL A 109 -9.06 7.97 2.61
C VAL A 109 -9.92 6.95 3.35
N TYR A 110 -10.02 5.72 2.83
CA TYR A 110 -10.81 4.66 3.44
C TYR A 110 -10.28 4.27 4.82
N THR A 111 -8.97 4.09 4.97
CA THR A 111 -8.35 3.78 6.27
C THR A 111 -8.51 4.95 7.26
N MET A 112 -8.42 6.21 6.81
CA MET A 112 -8.71 7.38 7.65
C MET A 112 -10.17 7.42 8.12
N GLN A 113 -11.14 7.08 7.27
CA GLN A 113 -12.55 7.01 7.64
C GLN A 113 -12.81 5.88 8.63
N LEU A 114 -12.22 4.71 8.42
CA LEU A 114 -12.29 3.60 9.38
C LEU A 114 -11.68 4.01 10.70
N LYS A 115 -10.52 4.67 10.71
CA LYS A 115 -9.89 5.16 11.93
C LYS A 115 -10.83 6.09 12.69
N LYS A 116 -11.38 7.13 12.05
CA LYS A 116 -12.34 8.06 12.69
C LYS A 116 -13.60 7.36 13.25
N LYS A 117 -14.03 6.26 12.63
CA LYS A 117 -15.22 5.52 13.04
C LYS A 117 -14.97 4.59 14.22
N TYR A 118 -13.81 3.93 14.22
CA TYR A 118 -13.50 2.84 15.15
C TYR A 118 -12.51 3.24 16.26
N PHE A 119 -11.84 4.38 16.15
CA PHE A 119 -10.96 4.97 17.16
C PHE A 119 -11.47 6.38 17.47
#